data_AF-A0A9R0AA52-F1
#
_entry.id   AF-A0A9R0AA52-F1
#
_cell.length_a   1.000
_cell.length_b   1.000
_cell.length_c   1.000
_cell.angle_alpha   90.00
_cell.angle_beta   90.00
_cell.angle_gamma   90.00
#
_symmetry.space_group_name_H-M   'P 1'
#
loop_
_entity.id
_entity.type
_entity.pdbx_description
1 polymer ?
#
loop_
_entity_poly.entity_id
_entity_poly.type
_entity_poly.pdbx_seq_one_letter_code
_entity_poly.pdbx_strand_id
1 'polypeptide(L)'
;MMSYPTASYDQLVRQVEDLRKENSHLRRELQDNSHHLSKLENETSDMKEVLRQLQSKLEQEAGTLASSGRTDVLDQLKELHMDLTNYYELKYQPHNLRMFPEMMASQVGEGEERLSIGRARSPACPPSCQSSPASGEGTAVHPGNPHQATGEGRITAQHLEDLCKERSMLLSEIEKEERERRWYYSQLQGLSQRLSELPRLDTFSIQVDFIRQQLEFEAQQLRSVMEERFGTSDEMVQRTQIRVARLEQLEKELQEAHSSRGPQEKSALPETQSTECLSKASVSDMDTGSVGTLEAPGEAGSKVEMVFWLLSMLASRDREEMSRNLLAMSSSQESCIAMRKSGCVSLLVQILHEGGTGEAAGTGGYSREARSRASAALHNIVYSQPDEGQARREMRVLHVLEQIRSHCENGCDWIENHLSTPSPGGGKSIGELWLSYSQCVI
;
A
#
# COMPACT_ATOMS: atom_id res chain seq x y z
N MET A 1 12.26 7.52 -57.39
CA MET A 1 11.26 8.60 -57.18
C MET A 1 10.02 7.95 -56.58
N MET A 2 9.72 8.21 -55.31
CA MET A 2 8.52 7.66 -54.66
C MET A 2 7.31 8.47 -55.13
N SER A 3 6.42 7.82 -55.87
CA SER A 3 5.15 8.38 -56.30
C SER A 3 4.17 8.33 -55.13
N TYR A 4 3.96 9.47 -54.47
CA TYR A 4 2.88 9.61 -53.51
C TYR A 4 1.53 9.58 -54.27
N PRO A 5 0.57 8.73 -53.86
CA PRO A 5 -0.76 8.75 -54.46
C PRO A 5 -1.39 10.11 -54.18
N THR A 6 -1.66 10.88 -55.22
CA THR A 6 -2.41 12.13 -55.08
C THR A 6 -3.87 11.74 -54.84
N ALA A 7 -4.43 12.11 -53.68
CA ALA A 7 -5.82 11.82 -53.35
C ALA A 7 -6.75 12.37 -54.45
N SER A 8 -7.69 11.56 -54.92
CA SER A 8 -8.66 11.99 -55.92
C SER A 8 -9.51 13.16 -55.37
N TYR A 9 -9.91 14.08 -56.25
CA TYR A 9 -10.76 15.23 -55.89
C TYR A 9 -12.00 14.80 -55.08
N ASP A 10 -12.65 13.70 -55.47
CA ASP A 10 -13.82 13.16 -54.76
C ASP A 10 -13.51 12.70 -53.33
N GLN A 11 -12.30 12.19 -53.08
CA GLN A 11 -11.87 11.78 -51.74
C GLN A 11 -11.61 13.00 -50.85
N LEU A 12 -11.06 14.07 -51.42
CA LEU A 12 -10.86 15.35 -50.72
C LEU A 12 -12.21 15.99 -50.35
N VAL A 13 -13.20 15.95 -51.26
CA VAL A 13 -14.55 16.49 -50.99
C VAL A 13 -15.22 15.76 -49.83
N ARG A 14 -15.18 14.41 -49.83
CA ARG A 14 -15.72 13.61 -48.70
C ARG A 14 -15.00 13.92 -47.39
N GLN A 15 -13.67 14.03 -47.43
CA GLN A 15 -12.89 14.38 -46.23
C GLN A 15 -13.26 15.77 -45.70
N VAL A 16 -13.49 16.76 -46.56
CA VAL A 16 -13.94 18.09 -46.14
C VAL A 16 -15.36 18.05 -45.57
N GLU A 17 -16.25 17.21 -46.09
CA GLU A 17 -17.60 17.02 -45.54
C GLU A 17 -17.56 16.37 -44.16
N ASP A 18 -16.72 15.35 -43.97
CA ASP A 18 -16.56 14.68 -42.68
C ASP A 18 -15.92 15.61 -41.64
N LEU A 19 -14.88 16.36 -42.02
CA LEU A 19 -14.28 17.40 -41.18
C LEU A 19 -15.29 18.50 -40.83
N ARG A 20 -16.20 18.86 -41.74
CA ARG A 20 -17.27 19.83 -41.45
C ARG A 20 -18.25 19.29 -40.42
N LYS A 21 -18.63 18.01 -40.53
CA LYS A 21 -19.52 17.36 -39.55
C LYS A 21 -18.83 17.29 -38.18
N GLU A 22 -17.56 16.89 -38.15
CA GLU A 22 -16.76 16.85 -36.92
C GLU A 22 -16.62 18.24 -36.30
N ASN A 23 -16.29 19.27 -37.08
CA ASN A 23 -16.21 20.64 -36.58
C ASN A 23 -17.56 21.13 -36.02
N SER A 24 -18.67 20.77 -36.66
CA SER A 24 -20.01 21.10 -36.16
C SER A 24 -20.35 20.38 -34.85
N HIS A 25 -19.87 19.14 -34.69
CA HIS A 25 -20.05 18.35 -33.47
C HIS A 25 -19.21 18.92 -32.33
N LEU A 26 -17.93 19.21 -32.57
CA LEU A 26 -17.01 19.80 -31.60
C LEU A 26 -17.50 21.16 -31.11
N ARG A 27 -18.07 21.99 -32.01
CA ARG A 27 -18.69 23.27 -31.60
C ARG A 27 -19.86 23.08 -30.63
N ARG A 28 -20.66 22.04 -30.84
CA ARG A 28 -21.78 21.71 -29.94
C ARG A 28 -21.27 21.24 -28.58
N GLU A 29 -20.29 20.33 -28.57
CA GLU A 29 -19.69 19.84 -27.32
C GLU A 29 -18.99 20.95 -26.54
N LEU A 30 -18.34 21.89 -27.24
CA LEU A 30 -17.71 23.05 -26.60
C LEU A 30 -18.77 23.98 -25.98
N GLN A 31 -19.91 24.17 -26.67
CA GLN A 31 -21.02 24.94 -26.14
C GLN A 31 -21.64 24.25 -24.91
N ASP A 32 -21.83 22.94 -24.94
CA ASP A 32 -22.34 22.16 -23.81
C ASP A 32 -21.37 22.22 -22.62
N ASN A 33 -20.06 22.12 -22.86
CA ASN A 33 -19.04 22.32 -21.82
C ASN A 33 -19.07 23.74 -21.24
N SER A 34 -19.21 24.76 -22.09
CA SER A 34 -19.33 26.15 -21.63
C SER A 34 -20.56 26.34 -20.73
N HIS A 35 -21.69 25.70 -21.06
CA HIS A 35 -22.88 25.71 -20.21
C HIS A 35 -22.65 24.97 -18.89
N HIS A 36 -21.96 23.83 -18.92
CA HIS A 36 -21.64 23.08 -17.71
C HIS A 36 -20.71 23.85 -16.76
N LEU A 37 -19.65 24.48 -17.30
CA LEU A 37 -18.75 25.34 -16.53
C LEU A 37 -19.49 26.51 -15.89
N SER A 38 -20.35 27.20 -16.64
CA SER A 38 -21.16 28.29 -16.08
C SER A 38 -22.08 27.81 -14.94
N LYS A 39 -22.59 26.58 -15.02
CA LYS A 39 -23.37 25.98 -13.93
C LYS A 39 -22.51 25.75 -12.69
N LEU A 40 -21.32 25.17 -12.85
CA LEU A 40 -20.38 24.95 -11.75
C LEU A 40 -19.91 26.26 -11.11
N GLU A 41 -19.68 27.31 -11.90
CA GLU A 41 -19.35 28.64 -11.41
C GLU A 41 -20.48 29.24 -10.55
N ASN A 42 -21.73 29.05 -10.97
CA ASN A 42 -22.90 29.48 -10.19
C ASN A 42 -23.02 28.67 -8.89
N GLU A 43 -22.93 27.33 -8.95
CA GLU A 43 -22.97 26.47 -7.75
C GLU A 43 -21.83 26.82 -6.77
N THR A 44 -20.65 27.14 -7.28
CA THR A 44 -19.50 27.60 -6.47
C THR A 44 -19.77 28.97 -5.84
N SER A 45 -20.38 29.89 -6.59
CA SER A 45 -20.74 31.22 -6.10
C SER A 45 -21.82 31.14 -5.01
N ASP A 46 -22.80 30.26 -5.17
CA ASP A 46 -23.83 29.98 -4.17
C ASP A 46 -23.20 29.41 -2.89
N MET A 47 -22.30 28.43 -3.02
CA MET A 47 -21.58 27.87 -1.87
C MET A 47 -20.74 28.94 -1.15
N LYS A 48 -20.07 29.81 -1.91
CA LYS A 48 -19.31 30.94 -1.34
C LYS A 48 -20.21 31.87 -0.53
N GLU A 49 -21.44 32.14 -0.99
CA GLU A 49 -22.40 32.94 -0.24
C GLU A 49 -22.87 32.23 1.03
N VAL A 50 -23.14 30.92 0.96
CA VAL A 50 -23.46 30.10 2.15
C VAL A 50 -22.32 30.13 3.18
N LEU A 51 -21.07 29.98 2.74
CA LEU A 51 -19.89 30.07 3.61
C LEU A 51 -19.76 31.45 4.25
N ARG A 52 -20.01 32.52 3.49
CA ARG A 52 -20.02 33.89 4.02
C ARG A 52 -21.10 34.09 5.08
N GLN A 53 -22.28 33.53 4.89
CA GLN A 53 -23.37 33.57 5.88
C GLN A 53 -23.02 32.78 7.14
N LEU A 54 -22.42 31.59 6.99
CA LEU A 54 -21.95 30.79 8.12
C LEU A 54 -20.84 31.51 8.90
N GLN A 55 -19.88 32.12 8.21
CA GLN A 55 -18.84 32.93 8.84
C GLN A 55 -19.45 34.09 9.63
N SER A 56 -20.39 34.84 9.04
CA SER A 56 -21.06 35.94 9.74
C SER A 56 -21.84 35.48 10.98
N LYS A 57 -22.52 34.31 10.91
CA LYS A 57 -23.18 33.71 12.08
C LYS A 57 -22.19 33.30 13.16
N LEU A 58 -21.07 32.70 12.78
CA LEU A 58 -20.01 32.29 13.71
C LEU A 58 -19.41 33.50 14.43
N GLU A 59 -19.13 34.57 13.69
CA GLU A 59 -18.64 35.84 14.25
C GLU A 59 -19.68 36.47 15.21
N GLN A 60 -20.97 36.41 14.87
CA GLN A 60 -22.06 36.87 15.73
C GLN A 60 -22.17 36.04 17.02
N GLU A 61 -22.09 34.72 16.95
CA GLU A 61 -22.10 33.83 18.11
C GLU A 61 -20.86 34.06 18.99
N ALA A 62 -19.68 34.21 18.39
CA ALA A 62 -18.45 34.55 19.11
C ALA A 62 -18.57 35.90 19.85
N GLY A 63 -19.14 36.93 19.20
CA GLY A 63 -19.42 38.22 19.82
C GLY A 63 -20.45 38.13 20.96
N THR A 64 -21.45 37.25 20.82
CA THR A 64 -22.44 36.97 21.87
C THR A 64 -21.80 36.29 23.08
N LEU A 65 -20.93 35.30 22.86
CA LEU A 65 -20.19 34.63 23.92
C LEU A 65 -19.24 35.58 24.66
N ALA A 66 -18.55 36.45 23.92
CA ALA A 66 -17.67 37.47 24.49
C ALA A 66 -18.45 38.49 25.34
N SER A 67 -19.56 39.02 24.82
CA SER A 67 -20.42 39.97 25.55
C SER A 67 -21.16 39.36 26.74
N SER A 68 -21.44 38.05 26.72
CA SER A 68 -22.01 37.29 27.85
C SER A 68 -21.00 36.98 28.96
N GLY A 69 -19.72 37.31 28.80
CA GLY A 69 -18.67 37.06 29.79
C GLY A 69 -18.18 35.61 29.87
N ARG A 70 -18.51 34.76 28.88
CA ARG A 70 -18.04 33.35 28.80
C ARG A 70 -16.70 33.25 28.05
N THR A 71 -15.70 33.95 28.54
CA THR A 71 -14.36 34.00 27.91
C THR A 71 -13.61 32.67 28.03
N ASP A 72 -13.91 31.90 29.07
CA ASP A 72 -13.41 30.55 29.31
C ASP A 72 -13.71 29.58 28.15
N VAL A 73 -14.94 29.64 27.61
CA VAL A 73 -15.34 28.81 26.46
C VAL A 73 -14.63 29.23 25.18
N LEU A 74 -14.43 30.53 24.99
CA LEU A 74 -13.70 31.06 23.83
C LEU A 74 -12.22 30.67 23.86
N ASP A 75 -11.60 30.63 25.05
CA ASP A 75 -10.21 30.24 25.20
C ASP A 75 -10.01 28.73 25.00
N GLN A 76 -10.93 27.89 25.48
CA GLN A 76 -10.93 26.44 25.16
C GLN A 76 -11.09 26.19 23.65
N LEU A 77 -11.91 26.98 22.96
CA LEU A 77 -12.10 26.84 21.52
C LEU A 77 -10.85 27.26 20.72
N LYS A 78 -10.12 28.28 21.18
CA LYS A 78 -8.83 28.67 20.59
C LYS A 78 -7.77 27.60 20.79
N GLU A 79 -7.69 27.01 21.97
CA GLU A 79 -6.77 25.91 22.28
C GLU A 79 -7.05 24.72 21.36
N LEU A 80 -8.32 24.31 21.24
CA LEU A 80 -8.73 23.24 20.33
C LEU A 80 -8.44 23.58 18.85
N HIS A 81 -8.67 24.82 18.43
CA HIS A 81 -8.36 25.25 17.06
C HIS A 81 -6.85 25.21 16.78
N MET A 82 -6.03 25.61 17.76
CA MET A 82 -4.57 25.53 17.69
C MET A 82 -4.12 24.07 17.59
N ASP A 83 -4.66 23.19 18.43
CA ASP A 83 -4.36 21.75 18.43
C ASP A 83 -4.77 21.07 17.12
N LEU A 84 -5.95 21.41 16.59
CA LEU A 84 -6.42 20.91 15.31
C LEU A 84 -5.53 21.40 14.16
N THR A 85 -5.16 22.69 14.16
CA THR A 85 -4.25 23.26 13.16
C THR A 85 -2.88 22.60 13.22
N ASN A 86 -2.34 22.39 14.42
CA ASN A 86 -1.09 21.67 14.65
C ASN A 86 -1.17 20.22 14.18
N TYR A 87 -2.30 19.55 14.39
CA TYR A 87 -2.53 18.18 13.91
C TYR A 87 -2.57 18.11 12.38
N TYR A 88 -3.26 19.04 11.71
CA TYR A 88 -3.26 19.12 10.25
C TYR A 88 -1.88 19.44 9.68
N GLU A 89 -1.16 20.39 10.27
CA GLU A 89 0.22 20.69 9.88
C GLU A 89 1.13 19.48 10.07
N LEU A 90 1.04 18.74 11.17
CA LEU A 90 1.82 17.51 11.38
C LEU A 90 1.47 16.41 10.37
N LYS A 91 0.19 16.24 10.04
CA LYS A 91 -0.30 15.16 9.17
C LYS A 91 -0.06 15.43 7.69
N TYR A 92 -0.03 16.70 7.27
CA TYR A 92 0.03 17.09 5.87
C TYR A 92 1.27 17.93 5.50
N GLN A 93 2.27 18.03 6.39
CA GLN A 93 3.53 18.69 6.05
C GLN A 93 4.27 17.96 4.91
N PRO A 94 4.70 18.66 3.84
CA PRO A 94 5.59 18.07 2.85
C PRO A 94 6.93 17.80 3.54
N HIS A 95 7.37 16.54 3.56
CA HIS A 95 8.56 16.06 4.29
C HIS A 95 9.91 16.60 3.77
N ASN A 96 9.93 17.64 2.95
CA ASN A 96 11.12 18.11 2.23
C ASN A 96 11.72 19.45 2.72
N LEU A 97 11.31 20.02 3.86
CA LEU A 97 11.89 21.29 4.35
C LEU A 97 12.22 21.34 5.85
N ARG A 98 12.63 20.22 6.47
CA ARG A 98 13.08 20.23 7.88
C ARG A 98 14.60 20.37 8.08
N MET A 99 15.35 20.80 7.07
CA MET A 99 16.79 21.06 7.22
C MET A 99 17.14 22.47 6.77
N PHE A 100 16.75 23.47 7.56
CA PHE A 100 17.49 24.74 7.72
C PHE A 100 16.93 25.51 8.93
N PRO A 101 17.49 25.36 10.14
CA PRO A 101 17.29 26.31 11.22
C PRO A 101 18.24 27.51 11.04
N GLU A 102 17.71 28.71 11.27
CA GLU A 102 18.46 29.89 11.74
C GLU A 102 19.61 30.41 10.85
N MET A 103 19.32 31.16 9.78
CA MET A 103 20.24 32.21 9.35
C MET A 103 19.63 33.28 8.42
N MET A 104 18.51 33.92 8.78
CA MET A 104 18.15 35.24 8.19
C MET A 104 17.14 35.95 9.10
N ALA A 105 17.56 36.33 10.30
CA ALA A 105 16.85 37.31 11.11
C ALA A 105 17.85 38.35 11.61
N SER A 106 18.16 39.32 10.75
CA SER A 106 18.86 40.56 11.12
C SER A 106 18.70 41.59 10.00
N GLN A 107 17.74 42.51 10.14
CA GLN A 107 17.97 43.96 10.34
C GLN A 107 16.71 44.80 10.08
N VAL A 108 16.62 45.91 10.83
CA VAL A 108 15.61 47.00 10.85
C VAL A 108 14.37 46.64 11.71
N GLY A 109 14.22 47.02 13.00
CA GLY A 109 14.32 48.35 13.67
C GLY A 109 12.94 49.05 13.55
N GLU A 110 12.17 49.52 14.53
CA GLU A 110 12.19 49.85 15.98
C GLU A 110 10.69 49.74 16.45
N GLY A 111 10.23 49.70 17.71
CA GLY A 111 10.78 49.87 19.05
C GLY A 111 9.66 49.70 20.11
N GLU A 112 10.09 49.51 21.37
CA GLU A 112 9.37 49.65 22.67
C GLU A 112 8.20 48.70 22.99
N GLU A 113 8.04 48.08 24.18
CA GLU A 113 8.74 48.16 25.47
C GLU A 113 8.39 46.90 26.31
N ARG A 114 9.39 46.36 27.04
CA ARG A 114 9.31 45.81 28.42
C ARG A 114 8.38 44.59 28.72
N LEU A 115 8.81 43.47 29.32
CA LEU A 115 9.68 43.26 30.48
C LEU A 115 10.27 41.82 30.51
N SER A 116 11.50 41.73 30.99
CA SER A 116 12.27 40.52 31.24
C SER A 116 11.83 39.75 32.51
N ILE A 117 12.19 38.46 32.55
CA ILE A 117 12.77 37.67 33.68
C ILE A 117 12.11 36.28 33.78
N GLY A 118 12.92 35.22 33.73
CA GLY A 118 12.52 33.91 34.25
C GLY A 118 13.18 32.69 33.63
N ARG A 119 14.47 32.48 33.91
CA ARG A 119 15.19 31.21 33.67
C ARG A 119 14.77 30.18 34.74
N ALA A 120 14.78 28.90 34.36
CA ALA A 120 14.77 27.66 35.17
C ALA A 120 13.44 26.89 35.13
N ARG A 121 13.40 25.71 34.50
CA ARG A 121 13.84 24.37 34.99
C ARG A 121 12.65 23.62 35.60
N SER A 122 12.39 22.43 35.06
CA SER A 122 11.30 21.49 35.35
C SER A 122 11.03 21.25 36.84
N PRO A 123 9.79 20.97 37.26
CA PRO A 123 9.52 20.39 38.56
C PRO A 123 9.23 18.88 38.47
N ALA A 124 10.01 18.12 39.25
CA ALA A 124 9.68 16.77 39.71
C ALA A 124 8.74 16.85 40.93
N CYS A 125 7.83 15.89 41.05
CA CYS A 125 6.83 15.80 42.13
C CYS A 125 7.42 15.29 43.46
N PRO A 126 6.98 15.80 44.64
CA PRO A 126 7.20 15.16 45.93
C PRO A 126 5.94 14.46 46.48
N PRO A 127 6.06 13.54 47.46
CA PRO A 127 4.96 12.79 48.06
C PRO A 127 4.37 13.49 49.30
N SER A 128 3.11 13.22 49.62
CA SER A 128 2.46 13.70 50.84
C SER A 128 1.77 12.56 51.59
N CYS A 129 2.11 12.45 52.87
CA CYS A 129 1.47 11.60 53.87
C CYS A 129 0.38 12.40 54.62
N GLN A 130 -0.71 11.73 55.03
CA GLN A 130 -1.23 11.72 56.42
C GLN A 130 -2.61 11.04 56.51
N SER A 131 -2.74 10.08 57.44
CA SER A 131 -3.79 10.10 58.47
C SER A 131 -3.51 9.04 59.55
N SER A 132 -3.67 9.46 60.81
CA SER A 132 -3.59 8.67 62.05
C SER A 132 -4.83 7.77 62.25
N PRO A 133 -4.82 6.82 63.21
CA PRO A 133 -5.40 7.16 64.53
C PRO A 133 -4.74 6.46 65.75
N ALA A 134 -5.33 6.74 66.91
CA ALA A 134 -4.82 6.64 68.27
C ALA A 134 -5.01 5.28 68.99
N SER A 135 -4.06 5.02 69.91
CA SER A 135 -4.15 4.50 71.29
C SER A 135 -5.11 3.35 71.69
N GLY A 136 -4.52 2.29 72.29
CA GLY A 136 -5.19 1.38 73.23
C GLY A 136 -4.45 0.05 73.42
N GLU A 137 -3.81 -0.15 74.59
CA GLU A 137 -3.06 -1.34 75.02
C GLU A 137 -3.87 -2.65 75.18
N GLY A 138 -3.18 -3.80 75.04
CA GLY A 138 -3.38 -4.92 75.98
C GLY A 138 -3.59 -6.34 75.41
N THR A 139 -2.52 -7.14 75.43
CA THR A 139 -2.47 -8.61 75.73
C THR A 139 -3.04 -9.67 74.75
N ALA A 140 -2.10 -10.31 74.03
CA ALA A 140 -1.72 -11.74 74.13
C ALA A 140 -2.56 -12.90 73.53
N VAL A 141 -1.82 -13.72 72.73
CA VAL A 141 -1.92 -15.17 72.43
C VAL A 141 -2.96 -15.68 71.41
N HIS A 142 -2.41 -16.27 70.33
CA HIS A 142 -2.98 -17.10 69.24
C HIS A 142 -3.79 -18.37 69.70
N PRO A 143 -4.27 -19.25 68.80
CA PRO A 143 -4.90 -19.11 67.46
C PRO A 143 -6.21 -19.93 67.33
N GLY A 144 -7.01 -19.71 66.29
CA GLY A 144 -8.11 -20.63 65.96
C GLY A 144 -8.95 -20.19 64.76
N ASN A 145 -8.47 -20.45 63.55
CA ASN A 145 -9.23 -20.24 62.31
C ASN A 145 -9.36 -21.58 61.57
N PRO A 146 -10.53 -22.22 61.52
CA PRO A 146 -10.83 -23.19 60.49
C PRO A 146 -11.50 -22.48 59.30
N HIS A 147 -11.23 -22.98 58.09
CA HIS A 147 -11.85 -22.62 56.81
C HIS A 147 -11.23 -21.47 56.01
N GLN A 148 -10.08 -21.76 55.40
CA GLN A 148 -9.60 -21.06 54.20
C GLN A 148 -9.36 -22.11 53.11
N ALA A 149 -10.45 -22.63 52.53
CA ALA A 149 -10.39 -23.54 51.37
C ALA A 149 -11.39 -23.15 50.26
N THR A 150 -12.33 -22.24 50.54
CA THR A 150 -13.40 -21.85 49.61
C THR A 150 -13.06 -20.61 48.76
N GLY A 151 -11.93 -19.96 49.01
CA GLY A 151 -11.52 -18.73 48.33
C GLY A 151 -10.76 -18.96 47.02
N GLU A 152 -9.78 -19.87 47.01
CA GLU A 152 -8.91 -20.09 45.84
C GLU A 152 -9.67 -20.69 44.65
N GLY A 153 -10.59 -21.62 44.88
CA GLY A 153 -11.44 -22.19 43.83
C GLY A 153 -12.39 -21.18 43.18
N ARG A 154 -12.83 -20.17 43.94
CA ARG A 154 -13.71 -19.10 43.44
C ARG A 154 -12.94 -18.04 42.65
N ILE A 155 -11.72 -17.74 43.08
CA ILE A 155 -10.80 -16.81 42.42
C ILE A 155 -10.28 -17.41 41.09
N THR A 156 -9.94 -18.69 41.08
CA THR A 156 -9.51 -19.41 39.86
C THR A 156 -10.67 -19.61 38.86
N ALA A 157 -11.89 -19.89 39.34
CA ALA A 157 -13.07 -19.95 38.48
C ALA A 157 -13.41 -18.58 37.86
N GLN A 158 -13.31 -17.49 38.63
CA GLN A 158 -13.50 -16.14 38.13
C GLN A 158 -12.45 -15.78 37.07
N HIS A 159 -11.18 -16.09 37.32
CA HIS A 159 -10.09 -15.83 36.39
C HIS A 159 -10.28 -16.57 35.05
N LEU A 160 -10.72 -17.84 35.09
CA LEU A 160 -11.00 -18.62 33.88
C LEU A 160 -12.17 -18.02 33.07
N GLU A 161 -13.21 -17.54 33.77
CA GLU A 161 -14.32 -16.83 33.14
C GLU A 161 -13.86 -15.52 32.49
N ASP A 162 -12.96 -14.78 33.14
CA ASP A 162 -12.40 -13.53 32.62
C ASP A 162 -11.55 -13.78 31.35
N LEU A 163 -10.72 -14.83 31.33
CA LEU A 163 -9.98 -15.26 30.14
C LEU A 163 -10.91 -15.66 28.99
N CYS A 164 -11.99 -16.39 29.29
CA CYS A 164 -12.99 -16.77 28.29
C CYS A 164 -13.71 -15.55 27.71
N LYS A 165 -14.03 -14.57 28.56
CA LYS A 165 -14.63 -13.29 28.14
C LYS A 165 -13.68 -12.51 27.26
N GLU A 166 -12.42 -12.37 27.64
CA GLU A 166 -11.41 -11.66 26.85
C GLU A 166 -11.24 -12.32 25.46
N ARG A 167 -11.10 -13.65 25.40
CA ARG A 167 -11.01 -14.40 24.13
C ARG A 167 -12.23 -14.16 23.24
N SER A 168 -13.42 -14.20 23.82
CA SER A 168 -14.68 -14.01 23.08
C SER A 168 -14.84 -12.56 22.58
N MET A 169 -14.45 -11.57 23.39
CA MET A 169 -14.45 -10.17 22.98
C MET A 169 -13.47 -9.93 21.83
N LEU A 170 -12.25 -10.45 21.96
CA LEU A 170 -11.20 -10.27 20.95
C LEU A 170 -11.58 -10.93 19.61
N LEU A 171 -12.14 -12.14 19.64
CA LEU A 171 -12.67 -12.79 18.44
C LEU A 171 -13.80 -11.97 17.78
N SER A 172 -14.73 -11.45 18.58
CA SER A 172 -15.84 -10.61 18.09
C SER A 172 -15.33 -9.33 17.41
N GLU A 173 -14.31 -8.67 17.99
CA GLU A 173 -13.68 -7.50 17.40
C GLU A 173 -12.99 -7.82 16.07
N ILE A 174 -12.24 -8.93 16.01
CA ILE A 174 -11.58 -9.38 14.77
C ILE A 174 -12.63 -9.68 13.70
N GLU A 175 -13.70 -10.41 14.03
CA GLU A 175 -14.76 -10.75 13.09
C GLU A 175 -15.50 -9.51 12.57
N LYS A 176 -15.73 -8.53 13.44
CA LYS A 176 -16.36 -7.26 13.06
C LYS A 176 -15.47 -6.48 12.10
N GLU A 177 -14.20 -6.29 12.45
CA GLU A 177 -13.22 -5.60 11.60
C GLU A 177 -13.09 -6.31 10.23
N GLU A 178 -13.01 -7.65 10.23
CA GLU A 178 -12.90 -8.46 9.01
C GLU A 178 -14.17 -8.38 8.14
N ARG A 179 -15.35 -8.22 8.74
CA ARG A 179 -16.61 -8.04 8.00
C ARG A 179 -16.66 -6.70 7.30
N GLU A 180 -16.26 -5.63 7.99
CA GLU A 180 -16.17 -4.30 7.40
C GLU A 180 -15.10 -4.28 6.30
N ARG A 181 -13.93 -4.88 6.55
CA ARG A 181 -12.85 -5.01 5.57
C ARG A 181 -13.30 -5.73 4.29
N ARG A 182 -14.02 -6.84 4.43
CA ARG A 182 -14.61 -7.56 3.28
C ARG A 182 -15.57 -6.70 2.46
N TRP A 183 -16.31 -5.79 3.09
CA TRP A 183 -17.16 -4.86 2.36
C TRP A 183 -16.33 -3.93 1.46
N TYR A 184 -15.26 -3.32 1.99
CA TYR A 184 -14.36 -2.47 1.18
C TYR A 184 -13.70 -3.23 0.04
N TYR A 185 -13.20 -4.45 0.29
CA TYR A 185 -12.60 -5.26 -0.77
C TYR A 185 -13.61 -5.67 -1.85
N SER A 186 -14.85 -5.97 -1.47
CA SER A 186 -15.92 -6.26 -2.43
C SER A 186 -16.23 -5.05 -3.33
N GLN A 187 -16.28 -3.84 -2.76
CA GLN A 187 -16.45 -2.61 -3.54
C GLN A 187 -15.26 -2.34 -4.47
N LEU A 188 -14.03 -2.48 -3.98
CA LEU A 188 -12.81 -2.33 -4.77
C LEU A 188 -12.73 -3.36 -5.91
N GLN A 189 -13.13 -4.61 -5.65
CA GLN A 189 -13.20 -5.66 -6.66
C GLN A 189 -14.23 -5.31 -7.75
N GLY A 190 -15.40 -4.78 -7.38
CA GLY A 190 -16.40 -4.32 -8.34
C GLY A 190 -15.92 -3.15 -9.22
N LEU A 191 -15.11 -2.23 -8.66
CA LEU A 191 -14.45 -1.17 -9.43
C LEU A 191 -13.38 -1.73 -10.38
N SER A 192 -12.56 -2.65 -9.90
CA SER A 192 -11.53 -3.33 -10.71
C SER A 192 -12.15 -4.12 -11.87
N GLN A 193 -13.28 -4.79 -11.63
CA GLN A 193 -14.02 -5.51 -12.65
C GLN A 193 -14.53 -4.54 -13.74
N ARG A 194 -15.19 -3.44 -13.35
CA ARG A 194 -15.65 -2.40 -14.28
C ARG A 194 -14.50 -1.80 -15.11
N LEU A 195 -13.33 -1.58 -14.51
CA LEU A 195 -12.13 -1.13 -15.20
C LEU A 195 -11.62 -2.16 -16.23
N SER A 196 -11.71 -3.45 -15.92
CA SER A 196 -11.27 -4.54 -16.81
C SER A 196 -12.22 -4.78 -17.99
N GLU A 197 -13.51 -4.48 -17.81
CA GLU A 197 -14.58 -4.64 -18.79
C GLU A 197 -14.70 -3.46 -19.76
N LEU A 198 -13.93 -2.38 -19.55
CA LEU A 198 -13.94 -1.23 -20.45
C LEU A 198 -13.62 -1.66 -21.89
N PRO A 199 -14.30 -1.06 -22.90
CA PRO A 199 -14.09 -1.41 -24.30
C PRO A 199 -12.60 -1.31 -24.68
N ARG A 200 -12.02 -2.43 -25.09
CA ARG A 200 -10.67 -2.48 -25.65
C ARG A 200 -10.72 -2.05 -27.10
N LEU A 201 -10.90 -0.75 -27.32
CA LEU A 201 -10.90 -0.16 -28.66
C LEU A 201 -9.47 -0.16 -29.20
N ASP A 202 -9.29 -0.52 -30.47
CA ASP A 202 -7.98 -0.43 -31.16
C ASP A 202 -7.60 1.02 -31.49
N THR A 203 -8.50 1.99 -31.25
CA THR A 203 -8.31 3.43 -31.41
C THR A 203 -8.57 4.17 -30.09
N PHE A 204 -7.78 5.21 -29.83
CA PHE A 204 -7.93 6.10 -28.67
C PHE A 204 -9.34 6.71 -28.62
N SER A 205 -9.99 6.62 -27.45
CA SER A 205 -11.33 7.16 -27.23
C SER A 205 -11.37 7.91 -25.91
N ILE A 206 -11.43 9.24 -26.01
CA ILE A 206 -11.49 10.17 -24.88
C ILE A 206 -12.61 9.80 -23.91
N GLN A 207 -13.75 9.33 -24.42
CA GLN A 207 -14.88 8.91 -23.58
C GLN A 207 -14.53 7.70 -22.70
N VAL A 208 -13.85 6.68 -23.26
CA VAL A 208 -13.44 5.49 -22.50
C VAL A 208 -12.37 5.85 -21.46
N ASP A 209 -11.45 6.75 -21.81
CA ASP A 209 -10.41 7.20 -20.89
C ASP A 209 -10.96 8.07 -19.75
N PHE A 210 -11.97 8.89 -20.02
CA PHE A 210 -12.68 9.63 -18.96
C PHE A 210 -13.39 8.69 -17.99
N ILE A 211 -14.06 7.65 -18.50
CA ILE A 211 -14.69 6.62 -17.65
C ILE A 211 -13.63 5.86 -16.84
N ARG A 212 -12.48 5.54 -17.43
CA ARG A 212 -11.35 4.91 -16.74
C ARG A 212 -10.86 5.78 -15.57
N GLN A 213 -10.55 7.05 -15.84
CA GLN A 213 -10.08 8.00 -14.81
C GLN A 213 -11.09 8.14 -13.68
N GLN A 214 -12.39 8.22 -13.99
CA GLN A 214 -13.43 8.31 -12.97
C GLN A 214 -13.46 7.07 -12.06
N LEU A 215 -13.40 5.86 -12.64
CA LEU A 215 -13.38 4.62 -11.85
C LEU A 215 -12.10 4.47 -11.02
N GLU A 216 -10.96 4.92 -11.54
CA GLU A 216 -9.69 4.95 -10.81
C GLU A 216 -9.75 5.92 -9.63
N PHE A 217 -10.34 7.11 -9.82
CA PHE A 217 -10.57 8.08 -8.76
C PHE A 217 -11.47 7.50 -7.67
N GLU A 218 -12.59 6.87 -8.02
CA GLU A 218 -13.47 6.19 -7.06
C GLU A 218 -12.72 5.10 -6.26
N ALA A 219 -11.86 4.33 -6.92
CA ALA A 219 -11.06 3.30 -6.26
C ALA A 219 -9.99 3.90 -5.32
N GLN A 220 -9.38 5.02 -5.69
CA GLN A 220 -8.44 5.75 -4.84
C GLN A 220 -9.14 6.36 -3.62
N GLN A 221 -10.29 7.00 -3.81
CA GLN A 221 -11.10 7.53 -2.71
C GLN A 221 -11.51 6.43 -1.74
N LEU A 222 -11.96 5.28 -2.25
CA LEU A 222 -12.35 4.16 -1.40
C LEU A 222 -11.16 3.57 -0.62
N ARG A 223 -9.96 3.49 -1.23
CA ARG A 223 -8.74 3.10 -0.54
C ARG A 223 -8.36 4.10 0.55
N SER A 224 -8.46 5.41 0.28
CA SER A 224 -8.19 6.46 1.27
C SER A 224 -9.13 6.36 2.48
N VAL A 225 -10.43 6.17 2.24
CA VAL A 225 -11.42 6.00 3.33
C VAL A 225 -11.16 4.72 4.12
N MET A 226 -10.76 3.64 3.45
CA MET A 226 -10.38 2.39 4.11
C MET A 226 -9.14 2.59 4.99
N GLU A 227 -8.13 3.31 4.50
CA GLU A 227 -6.89 3.60 5.22
C GLU A 227 -7.12 4.52 6.42
N GLU A 228 -7.99 5.53 6.32
CA GLU A 228 -8.41 6.34 7.48
C GLU A 228 -9.12 5.51 8.56
N ARG A 229 -9.80 4.43 8.16
CA ARG A 229 -10.57 3.57 9.07
C ARG A 229 -9.71 2.49 9.74
N PHE A 230 -8.81 1.85 8.99
CA PHE A 230 -8.05 0.69 9.47
C PHE A 230 -6.55 0.96 9.64
N GLY A 231 -6.07 2.13 9.25
CA GLY A 231 -4.66 2.43 9.08
C GLY A 231 -4.13 1.89 7.75
N THR A 232 -2.82 2.06 7.57
CA THR A 232 -2.09 1.51 6.44
C THR A 232 -2.20 -0.02 6.38
N SER A 233 -1.89 -0.60 5.21
CA SER A 233 -1.88 -2.06 5.06
C SER A 233 -0.94 -2.74 6.07
N ASP A 234 0.22 -2.14 6.33
CA ASP A 234 1.21 -2.69 7.27
C ASP A 234 0.71 -2.62 8.71
N GLU A 235 0.09 -1.51 9.13
CA GLU A 235 -0.50 -1.37 10.46
C GLU A 235 -1.65 -2.36 10.68
N MET A 236 -2.48 -2.61 9.66
CA MET A 236 -3.57 -3.59 9.73
C MET A 236 -3.03 -5.02 9.87
N VAL A 237 -1.97 -5.37 9.14
CA VAL A 237 -1.29 -6.66 9.26
C VAL A 237 -0.68 -6.80 10.65
N GLN A 238 0.03 -5.78 11.12
CA GLN A 238 0.63 -5.77 12.46
C GLN A 238 -0.42 -5.91 13.56
N ARG A 239 -1.54 -5.17 13.47
CA ARG A 239 -2.66 -5.27 14.41
C ARG A 239 -3.24 -6.67 14.44
N THR A 240 -3.45 -7.28 13.27
CA THR A 240 -3.92 -8.66 13.16
C THR A 240 -2.93 -9.63 13.81
N GLN A 241 -1.63 -9.47 13.56
CA GLN A 241 -0.58 -10.29 14.14
C GLN A 241 -0.57 -10.21 15.68
N ILE A 242 -0.68 -9.01 16.25
CA ILE A 242 -0.74 -8.78 17.70
C ILE A 242 -1.97 -9.45 18.31
N ARG A 243 -3.13 -9.30 17.67
CA ARG A 243 -4.39 -9.90 18.15
C ARG A 243 -4.35 -11.44 18.08
N VAL A 244 -3.78 -12.01 17.01
CA VAL A 244 -3.57 -13.47 16.89
C VAL A 244 -2.62 -13.98 17.98
N ALA A 245 -1.50 -13.29 18.21
CA ALA A 245 -0.57 -13.66 19.26
C ALA A 245 -1.22 -13.61 20.66
N ARG A 246 -2.08 -12.62 20.93
CA ARG A 246 -2.84 -12.56 22.18
C ARG A 246 -3.86 -13.70 22.29
N LEU A 247 -4.54 -14.07 21.20
CA LEU A 247 -5.45 -15.23 21.20
C LEU A 247 -4.72 -16.54 21.51
N GLU A 248 -3.56 -16.77 20.88
CA GLU A 248 -2.73 -17.94 21.17
C GLU A 248 -2.27 -17.98 22.64
N GLN A 249 -1.96 -16.80 23.21
CA GLN A 249 -1.59 -16.68 24.62
C GLN A 249 -2.79 -17.00 25.54
N LEU A 250 -3.98 -16.48 25.24
CA LEU A 250 -5.20 -16.77 25.98
C LEU A 250 -5.56 -18.26 25.92
N GLU A 251 -5.34 -18.93 24.80
CA GLU A 251 -5.56 -20.37 24.65
C GLU A 251 -4.61 -21.20 25.52
N LYS A 252 -3.34 -20.78 25.63
CA LYS A 252 -2.36 -21.41 26.55
C LYS A 252 -2.76 -21.22 28.01
N GLU A 253 -3.10 -20.00 28.42
CA GLU A 253 -3.52 -19.67 29.79
C GLU A 253 -4.79 -20.46 30.18
N LEU A 254 -5.76 -20.58 29.26
CA LEU A 254 -6.95 -21.42 29.46
C LEU A 254 -6.57 -22.90 29.63
N GLN A 255 -5.68 -23.44 28.79
CA GLN A 255 -5.25 -24.83 28.88
C GLN A 255 -4.51 -25.14 30.19
N GLU A 256 -3.68 -24.22 30.67
CA GLU A 256 -2.97 -24.32 31.96
C GLU A 256 -3.95 -24.23 33.16
N ALA A 257 -4.93 -23.33 33.09
CA ALA A 257 -5.98 -23.19 34.09
C ALA A 257 -6.92 -24.42 34.14
N HIS A 258 -7.10 -25.12 33.02
CA HIS A 258 -7.84 -26.39 32.98
C HIS A 258 -7.01 -27.57 33.49
N SER A 259 -5.70 -27.59 33.19
CA SER A 259 -4.79 -28.67 33.60
C SER A 259 -4.50 -28.64 35.11
N SER A 260 -4.59 -27.48 35.74
CA SER A 260 -4.52 -27.33 37.20
C SER A 260 -5.77 -27.81 37.96
N ARG A 261 -6.84 -28.22 37.25
CA ARG A 261 -8.16 -28.61 37.82
C ARG A 261 -8.48 -30.11 37.76
N GLY A 262 -7.53 -31.04 37.58
CA GLY A 262 -7.83 -32.50 37.61
C GLY A 262 -6.87 -33.32 38.49
N PRO A 263 -7.34 -34.34 39.29
CA PRO A 263 -8.62 -35.06 39.22
C PRO A 263 -9.39 -35.21 40.56
N GLN A 264 -10.62 -34.71 40.67
CA GLN A 264 -11.60 -35.20 41.65
C GLN A 264 -13.05 -35.06 41.17
N GLU A 265 -13.52 -36.02 40.38
CA GLU A 265 -14.88 -36.56 40.45
C GLU A 265 -14.94 -37.88 39.66
N LYS A 266 -15.02 -39.00 40.39
CA LYS A 266 -15.41 -40.32 39.88
C LYS A 266 -16.82 -40.59 40.38
N SER A 267 -17.78 -40.72 39.46
CA SER A 267 -19.03 -41.53 39.48
C SER A 267 -20.04 -40.82 38.55
N ALA A 268 -20.58 -41.38 37.46
CA ALA A 268 -20.90 -42.76 37.13
C ALA A 268 -21.05 -43.01 35.59
N LEU A 269 -20.56 -44.19 35.15
CA LEU A 269 -21.05 -45.09 34.07
C LEU A 269 -20.95 -44.69 32.57
N PRO A 270 -20.93 -45.67 31.63
CA PRO A 270 -19.98 -46.77 31.48
C PRO A 270 -19.40 -46.89 30.04
N GLU A 271 -18.31 -47.66 29.91
CA GLU A 271 -17.91 -48.58 28.81
C GLU A 271 -18.31 -48.20 27.36
N THR A 272 -17.39 -48.15 26.39
CA THR A 272 -16.98 -49.35 25.63
C THR A 272 -15.69 -49.09 24.80
N GLN A 273 -14.67 -49.90 25.08
CA GLN A 273 -13.60 -50.43 24.22
C GLN A 273 -12.62 -49.49 23.48
N SER A 274 -11.46 -49.34 24.11
CA SER A 274 -10.14 -49.33 23.45
C SER A 274 -9.79 -50.71 22.88
N THR A 275 -9.07 -50.77 21.77
CA THR A 275 -7.91 -51.68 21.66
C THR A 275 -6.96 -51.23 20.53
N GLU A 276 -5.68 -51.22 20.85
CA GLU A 276 -4.56 -50.77 20.04
C GLU A 276 -4.04 -51.81 19.03
N CYS A 277 -3.08 -51.34 18.23
CA CYS A 277 -1.83 -52.00 17.81
C CYS A 277 -1.77 -52.73 16.45
N LEU A 278 -1.01 -52.09 15.55
CA LEU A 278 0.13 -52.63 14.78
C LEU A 278 0.31 -54.16 14.77
N SER A 279 0.28 -54.76 13.58
CA SER A 279 1.28 -55.78 13.19
C SER A 279 1.30 -56.08 11.67
N LYS A 280 2.47 -56.56 11.26
CA LYS A 280 3.04 -56.81 9.93
C LYS A 280 2.37 -57.92 9.10
N ALA A 281 2.81 -57.92 7.83
CA ALA A 281 3.00 -59.06 6.91
C ALA A 281 1.76 -59.54 6.15
N SER A 282 1.83 -60.08 4.93
CA SER A 282 2.73 -60.04 3.77
C SER A 282 2.03 -60.93 2.70
N VAL A 283 2.26 -60.64 1.41
CA VAL A 283 2.10 -61.49 0.20
C VAL A 283 0.82 -62.31 -0.07
N SER A 284 0.21 -62.11 -1.25
CA SER A 284 0.35 -63.06 -2.39
C SER A 284 -0.37 -62.58 -3.66
N ASP A 285 0.42 -62.50 -4.75
CA ASP A 285 0.20 -62.55 -6.20
C ASP A 285 -1.19 -62.73 -6.84
N MET A 286 -1.41 -62.00 -7.93
CA MET A 286 -1.75 -62.60 -9.23
C MET A 286 -1.18 -61.75 -10.37
N ASP A 287 -0.48 -62.46 -11.26
CA ASP A 287 0.43 -62.00 -12.31
C ASP A 287 -0.28 -61.83 -13.67
N THR A 288 0.42 -61.13 -14.56
CA THR A 288 0.62 -61.40 -16.00
C THR A 288 0.03 -60.42 -17.00
N GLY A 289 0.92 -59.71 -17.71
CA GLY A 289 0.66 -59.34 -19.11
C GLY A 289 1.38 -58.11 -19.69
N SER A 290 2.71 -58.19 -19.87
CA SER A 290 3.53 -57.73 -21.04
C SER A 290 3.18 -56.39 -21.74
N VAL A 291 4.10 -55.45 -21.97
CA VAL A 291 5.25 -55.52 -22.91
C VAL A 291 6.21 -54.36 -22.57
N GLY A 292 7.52 -54.65 -22.59
CA GLY A 292 8.57 -53.70 -22.23
C GLY A 292 8.87 -52.64 -23.29
N THR A 293 9.43 -51.52 -22.82
CA THR A 293 10.47 -50.75 -23.52
C THR A 293 11.32 -50.08 -22.44
N LEU A 294 12.60 -50.45 -22.40
CA LEU A 294 13.67 -49.86 -21.60
C LEU A 294 14.24 -48.64 -22.38
N GLU A 295 14.91 -47.74 -21.65
CA GLU A 295 15.65 -46.53 -22.07
C GLU A 295 14.79 -45.23 -22.10
N ALA A 296 15.05 -44.15 -21.33
CA ALA A 296 16.28 -43.63 -20.75
C ALA A 296 16.04 -42.81 -19.45
N PRO A 297 16.96 -42.82 -18.47
CA PRO A 297 16.95 -41.90 -17.33
C PRO A 297 17.77 -40.64 -17.65
N GLY A 298 17.11 -39.57 -18.11
CA GLY A 298 17.81 -38.31 -18.41
C GLY A 298 16.96 -37.03 -18.32
N GLU A 299 15.64 -37.10 -18.49
CA GLU A 299 14.82 -35.87 -18.54
C GLU A 299 14.40 -35.32 -17.19
N ALA A 300 14.29 -36.16 -16.15
CA ALA A 300 13.82 -35.71 -14.83
C ALA A 300 14.93 -34.99 -14.03
N GLY A 301 16.19 -35.40 -14.19
CA GLY A 301 17.35 -34.76 -13.56
C GLY A 301 17.61 -33.35 -14.11
N SER A 302 17.49 -33.19 -15.43
CA SER A 302 17.69 -31.90 -16.11
C SER A 302 16.69 -30.82 -15.67
N LYS A 303 15.43 -31.18 -15.41
CA LYS A 303 14.42 -30.23 -14.92
C LYS A 303 14.68 -29.80 -13.47
N VAL A 304 15.10 -30.72 -12.62
CA VAL A 304 15.44 -30.42 -11.21
C VAL A 304 16.71 -29.58 -11.12
N GLU A 305 17.73 -29.88 -11.92
CA GLU A 305 18.94 -29.08 -12.02
C GLU A 305 18.68 -27.67 -12.58
N MET A 306 17.81 -27.55 -13.60
CA MET A 306 17.39 -26.26 -14.14
C MET A 306 16.64 -25.43 -13.09
N VAL A 307 15.75 -26.04 -12.30
CA VAL A 307 15.07 -25.36 -11.20
C VAL A 307 16.06 -24.95 -10.11
N PHE A 308 17.00 -25.82 -9.74
CA PHE A 308 18.03 -25.51 -8.76
C PHE A 308 18.97 -24.40 -9.23
N TRP A 309 19.32 -24.36 -10.52
CA TRP A 309 20.09 -23.29 -11.15
C TRP A 309 19.31 -21.97 -11.17
N LEU A 310 18.02 -21.99 -11.53
CA LEU A 310 17.14 -20.82 -11.48
C LEU A 310 16.97 -20.28 -10.06
N LEU A 311 16.79 -21.16 -9.07
CA LEU A 311 16.68 -20.78 -7.65
C LEU A 311 18.01 -20.25 -7.11
N SER A 312 19.14 -20.84 -7.48
CA SER A 312 20.48 -20.37 -7.11
C SER A 312 20.80 -19.02 -7.75
N MET A 313 20.33 -18.78 -8.97
CA MET A 313 20.47 -17.50 -9.68
C MET A 313 19.58 -16.40 -9.08
N LEU A 314 18.33 -16.72 -8.71
CA LEU A 314 17.43 -15.80 -7.98
C LEU A 314 17.92 -15.52 -6.55
N ALA A 315 18.60 -16.48 -5.92
CA ALA A 315 19.23 -16.33 -4.62
C ALA A 315 20.59 -15.60 -4.69
N SER A 316 21.28 -15.66 -5.82
CA SER A 316 22.51 -14.90 -6.05
C SER A 316 22.16 -13.41 -6.20
N ARG A 317 22.76 -12.57 -5.35
CA ARG A 317 22.56 -11.11 -5.40
C ARG A 317 23.25 -10.43 -6.59
N ASP A 318 23.74 -11.20 -7.56
CA ASP A 318 24.41 -10.67 -8.74
C ASP A 318 23.40 -10.33 -9.84
N ARG A 319 22.97 -9.07 -9.80
CA ARG A 319 22.05 -8.44 -10.75
C ARG A 319 22.58 -8.48 -12.20
N GLU A 320 23.90 -8.47 -12.40
CA GLU A 320 24.51 -8.51 -13.73
C GLU A 320 24.39 -9.91 -14.34
N GLU A 321 24.74 -10.93 -13.57
CA GLU A 321 24.69 -12.32 -14.02
C GLU A 321 23.26 -12.76 -14.33
N MET A 322 22.29 -12.31 -13.52
CA MET A 322 20.88 -12.50 -13.81
C MET A 322 20.48 -11.92 -15.17
N SER A 323 20.88 -10.67 -15.46
CA SER A 323 20.56 -10.02 -16.74
C SER A 323 21.22 -10.73 -17.94
N ARG A 324 22.45 -11.25 -17.78
CA ARG A 324 23.15 -12.03 -18.81
C ARG A 324 22.45 -13.35 -19.10
N ASN A 325 22.06 -14.08 -18.06
CA ASN A 325 21.39 -15.36 -18.18
C ASN A 325 20.00 -15.23 -18.80
N LEU A 326 19.21 -14.23 -18.41
CA LEU A 326 17.91 -13.95 -19.02
C LEU A 326 18.04 -13.67 -20.53
N LEU A 327 19.04 -12.89 -20.93
CA LEU A 327 19.31 -12.65 -22.35
C LEU A 327 19.74 -13.93 -23.08
N ALA A 328 20.64 -14.72 -22.49
CA ALA A 328 21.09 -15.98 -23.09
C ALA A 328 19.93 -16.97 -23.28
N MET A 329 19.03 -17.09 -22.30
CA MET A 329 17.83 -17.91 -22.40
C MET A 329 16.86 -17.40 -23.47
N SER A 330 16.80 -16.08 -23.70
CA SER A 330 15.92 -15.50 -24.72
C SER A 330 16.41 -15.69 -26.17
N SER A 331 17.51 -16.42 -26.39
CA SER A 331 18.07 -16.63 -27.73
C SER A 331 17.29 -17.63 -28.59
N SER A 332 16.45 -18.48 -27.99
CA SER A 332 15.62 -19.45 -28.72
C SER A 332 14.13 -19.15 -28.58
N GLN A 333 13.38 -19.41 -29.65
CA GLN A 333 11.93 -19.17 -29.72
C GLN A 333 11.18 -19.97 -28.64
N GLU A 334 11.54 -21.24 -28.48
CA GLU A 334 10.93 -22.15 -27.52
C GLU A 334 11.19 -21.70 -26.07
N SER A 335 12.41 -21.24 -25.77
CA SER A 335 12.74 -20.67 -24.47
C SER A 335 12.01 -19.35 -24.21
N CYS A 336 11.87 -18.48 -25.21
CA CYS A 336 11.08 -17.25 -25.08
C CYS A 336 9.62 -17.52 -24.71
N ILE A 337 8.99 -18.52 -25.33
CA ILE A 337 7.61 -18.91 -25.02
C ILE A 337 7.52 -19.46 -23.58
N ALA A 338 8.51 -20.25 -23.14
CA ALA A 338 8.56 -20.75 -21.77
C ALA A 338 8.77 -19.62 -20.74
N MET A 339 9.69 -18.70 -21.01
CA MET A 339 9.97 -17.52 -20.19
C MET A 339 8.74 -16.61 -20.05
N ARG A 340 7.96 -16.46 -21.11
CA ARG A 340 6.70 -15.73 -21.08
C ARG A 340 5.70 -16.40 -20.12
N LYS A 341 5.54 -17.72 -20.21
CA LYS A 341 4.62 -18.48 -19.36
C LYS A 341 5.04 -18.51 -17.88
N SER A 342 6.35 -18.43 -17.60
CA SER A 342 6.88 -18.40 -16.24
C SER A 342 6.89 -17.00 -15.60
N GLY A 343 6.37 -15.98 -16.28
CA GLY A 343 6.30 -14.62 -15.73
C GLY A 343 7.60 -13.82 -15.81
N CYS A 344 8.57 -14.23 -16.65
CA CYS A 344 9.83 -13.49 -16.81
C CYS A 344 9.64 -12.07 -17.37
N VAL A 345 8.52 -11.79 -18.05
CA VAL A 345 8.19 -10.45 -18.56
C VAL A 345 8.11 -9.44 -17.41
N SER A 346 7.45 -9.79 -16.31
CA SER A 346 7.33 -8.92 -15.13
C SER A 346 8.70 -8.65 -14.49
N LEU A 347 9.55 -9.68 -14.41
CA LEU A 347 10.91 -9.53 -13.90
C LEU A 347 11.77 -8.63 -14.80
N LEU A 348 11.68 -8.79 -16.13
CA LEU A 348 12.39 -7.94 -17.08
C LEU A 348 11.93 -6.49 -16.98
N VAL A 349 10.61 -6.24 -16.88
CA VAL A 349 10.07 -4.90 -16.66
C VAL A 349 10.58 -4.32 -15.33
N GLN A 350 10.65 -5.11 -14.27
CA GLN A 350 11.23 -4.69 -12.99
C GLN A 350 12.70 -4.27 -13.17
N ILE A 351 13.53 -5.08 -13.83
CA ILE A 351 14.94 -4.74 -14.12
C ILE A 351 15.06 -3.41 -14.87
N LEU A 352 14.15 -3.15 -15.80
CA LEU A 352 14.13 -1.91 -16.59
C LEU A 352 13.76 -0.67 -15.78
N HIS A 353 12.94 -0.81 -14.72
CA HIS A 353 12.38 0.31 -13.95
C HIS A 353 12.96 0.45 -12.53
N GLU A 354 13.71 -0.53 -12.01
CA GLU A 354 14.40 -0.42 -10.71
C GLU A 354 15.59 0.55 -10.82
N GLY A 355 15.25 1.84 -10.79
CA GLY A 355 16.14 2.99 -10.77
C GLY A 355 15.88 3.82 -9.52
N GLY A 356 16.66 3.56 -8.47
CA GLY A 356 16.91 4.53 -7.39
C GLY A 356 15.71 4.95 -6.56
N THR A 357 15.04 4.04 -5.85
CA THR A 357 14.50 4.41 -4.55
C THR A 357 15.68 4.61 -3.60
N GLY A 358 15.92 5.87 -3.23
CA GLY A 358 16.79 6.18 -2.12
C GLY A 358 16.34 5.42 -0.86
N GLU A 359 17.31 5.12 -0.01
CA GLU A 359 17.17 4.50 1.32
C GLU A 359 17.24 2.97 1.40
N ALA A 360 18.29 2.40 0.82
CA ALA A 360 19.09 1.39 1.51
C ALA A 360 20.51 1.41 0.96
N ALA A 361 21.45 1.98 1.71
CA ALA A 361 22.88 1.85 1.44
C ALA A 361 23.23 0.34 1.38
N GLY A 362 23.34 -0.21 0.17
CA GLY A 362 23.75 -1.61 -0.03
C GLY A 362 23.23 -2.32 -1.28
N THR A 363 22.16 -1.85 -1.94
CA THR A 363 21.61 -2.54 -3.13
C THR A 363 21.47 -1.58 -4.31
N GLY A 364 22.61 -1.25 -4.93
CA GLY A 364 22.67 -0.37 -6.11
C GLY A 364 21.77 -0.85 -7.24
N GLY A 365 21.01 0.06 -7.85
CA GLY A 365 20.10 -0.21 -8.98
C GLY A 365 20.78 -0.95 -10.14
N TYR A 366 19.99 -1.50 -11.06
CA TYR A 366 20.55 -2.22 -12.21
C TYR A 366 21.41 -1.28 -13.08
N SER A 367 22.56 -1.77 -13.52
CA SER A 367 23.45 -1.00 -14.42
C SER A 367 22.76 -0.69 -15.75
N ARG A 368 23.35 0.25 -16.51
CA ARG A 368 22.91 0.54 -17.88
C ARG A 368 23.00 -0.71 -18.77
N GLU A 369 24.04 -1.50 -18.58
CA GLU A 369 24.30 -2.73 -19.33
C GLU A 369 23.26 -3.81 -19.00
N ALA A 370 22.92 -3.99 -17.72
CA ALA A 370 21.88 -4.93 -17.30
C ALA A 370 20.52 -4.54 -17.87
N ARG A 371 20.19 -3.24 -17.87
CA ARG A 371 18.96 -2.72 -18.48
C ARG A 371 18.95 -2.89 -20.01
N SER A 372 20.09 -2.77 -20.68
CA SER A 372 20.21 -3.04 -22.12
C SER A 372 19.94 -4.52 -22.43
N ARG A 373 20.54 -5.44 -21.66
CA ARG A 373 20.30 -6.89 -21.80
C ARG A 373 18.86 -7.28 -21.53
N ALA A 374 18.24 -6.70 -20.50
CA ALA A 374 16.83 -6.93 -20.21
C ALA A 374 15.91 -6.41 -21.33
N SER A 375 16.26 -5.28 -21.97
CA SER A 375 15.54 -4.78 -23.15
C SER A 375 15.57 -5.78 -24.30
N ALA A 376 16.76 -6.29 -24.61
CA ALA A 376 16.95 -7.24 -25.70
C ALA A 376 16.22 -8.56 -25.43
N ALA A 377 16.24 -9.04 -24.19
CA ALA A 377 15.50 -10.23 -23.79
C ALA A 377 13.97 -10.02 -23.91
N LEU A 378 13.47 -8.84 -23.52
CA LEU A 378 12.06 -8.49 -23.67
C LEU A 378 11.64 -8.42 -25.14
N HIS A 379 12.48 -7.82 -25.98
CA HIS A 379 12.28 -7.78 -27.43
C HIS A 379 12.17 -9.19 -28.03
N ASN A 380 13.12 -10.07 -27.70
CA ASN A 380 13.08 -11.47 -28.15
C ASN A 380 11.80 -12.18 -27.73
N ILE A 381 11.33 -11.99 -26.48
CA ILE A 381 10.10 -12.61 -25.98
C ILE A 381 8.85 -12.08 -26.69
N VAL A 382 8.79 -10.76 -26.95
CA VAL A 382 7.69 -10.11 -27.68
C VAL A 382 7.63 -10.58 -29.13
N TYR A 383 8.77 -10.65 -29.80
CA TYR A 383 8.84 -11.10 -31.19
C TYR A 383 8.61 -12.60 -31.33
N SER A 384 8.85 -13.38 -30.27
CA SER A 384 8.58 -14.82 -30.24
C SER A 384 7.10 -15.18 -29.96
N GLN A 385 6.19 -14.20 -29.93
CA GLN A 385 4.78 -14.42 -29.62
C GLN A 385 4.09 -15.24 -30.72
N PRO A 386 3.57 -16.46 -30.44
CA PRO A 386 2.89 -17.30 -31.44
C PRO A 386 1.53 -16.76 -31.91
N ASP A 387 0.81 -16.00 -31.08
CA ASP A 387 -0.46 -15.38 -31.49
C ASP A 387 -0.20 -14.12 -32.31
N GLU A 388 -0.45 -14.17 -33.62
CA GLU A 388 -0.17 -13.04 -34.51
C GLU A 388 -0.92 -11.75 -34.15
N GLY A 389 -2.14 -11.86 -33.61
CA GLY A 389 -2.94 -10.71 -33.20
C GLY A 389 -2.30 -9.97 -32.04
N GLN A 390 -1.97 -10.71 -30.99
CA GLN A 390 -1.26 -10.22 -29.82
C GLN A 390 0.17 -9.78 -30.15
N ALA A 391 0.89 -10.51 -31.01
CA ALA A 391 2.24 -10.15 -31.46
C ALA A 391 2.25 -8.76 -32.11
N ARG A 392 1.33 -8.51 -33.04
CA ARG A 392 1.21 -7.19 -33.69
C ARG A 392 0.92 -6.07 -32.71
N ARG A 393 0.09 -6.30 -31.69
CA ARG A 393 -0.22 -5.31 -30.66
C ARG A 393 0.99 -5.05 -29.77
N GLU A 394 1.60 -6.11 -29.24
CA GLU A 394 2.76 -6.02 -28.35
C GLU A 394 3.97 -5.40 -29.05
N MET A 395 4.23 -5.73 -30.32
CA MET A 395 5.32 -5.11 -31.11
C MET A 395 5.13 -3.60 -31.28
N ARG A 396 3.90 -3.14 -31.56
CA ARG A 396 3.62 -1.69 -31.68
C ARG A 396 3.85 -0.97 -30.36
N VAL A 397 3.39 -1.55 -29.26
CA VAL A 397 3.58 -0.99 -27.92
C VAL A 397 5.07 -0.97 -27.57
N LEU A 398 5.77 -2.09 -27.75
CA LEU A 398 7.19 -2.21 -27.47
C LEU A 398 8.00 -1.19 -28.29
N HIS A 399 7.68 -1.01 -29.57
CA HIS A 399 8.37 -0.04 -30.41
C HIS A 399 8.27 1.40 -29.87
N VAL A 400 7.07 1.81 -29.43
CA VAL A 400 6.88 3.15 -28.83
C VAL A 400 7.64 3.26 -27.51
N LEU A 401 7.59 2.23 -26.66
CA LEU A 401 8.33 2.19 -25.39
C LEU A 401 9.85 2.26 -25.60
N GLU A 402 10.38 1.58 -26.62
CA GLU A 402 11.79 1.65 -27.00
C GLU A 402 12.19 3.05 -27.47
N GLN A 403 11.33 3.74 -28.22
CA GLN A 403 11.56 5.12 -28.61
C GLN A 403 11.60 6.06 -27.40
N ILE A 404 10.62 5.95 -26.50
CA ILE A 404 10.57 6.77 -25.29
C ILE A 404 11.82 6.50 -24.43
N ARG A 405 12.14 5.22 -24.21
CA ARG A 405 13.31 4.85 -23.42
C ARG A 405 14.62 5.34 -24.04
N SER A 406 14.80 5.19 -25.35
CA SER A 406 15.98 5.71 -26.04
C SER A 406 16.08 7.24 -25.90
N HIS A 407 14.96 7.95 -25.98
CA HIS A 407 14.92 9.38 -25.73
C HIS A 407 15.32 9.73 -24.28
N CYS A 408 14.80 9.01 -23.29
CA CYS A 408 15.15 9.18 -21.88
C CYS A 408 16.63 8.87 -21.60
N GLU A 409 17.18 7.79 -22.17
CA GLU A 409 18.60 7.43 -22.03
C GLU A 409 19.51 8.50 -22.65
N ASN A 410 19.15 9.03 -23.83
CA ASN A 410 19.87 10.14 -24.45
C ASN A 410 19.79 11.43 -23.60
N GLY A 411 18.64 11.69 -22.97
CA GLY A 411 18.46 12.81 -22.04
C GLY A 411 19.30 12.66 -20.77
N CYS A 412 19.35 11.46 -20.20
CA CYS A 412 20.22 11.15 -19.05
C CYS A 412 21.71 11.29 -19.41
N ASP A 413 22.15 10.75 -20.54
CA ASP A 413 23.52 10.91 -21.04
C ASP A 413 23.86 12.39 -21.27
N TRP A 414 22.92 13.19 -21.79
CA TRP A 414 23.10 14.63 -21.95
C TRP A 414 23.26 15.33 -20.60
N ILE A 415 22.43 15.00 -19.60
CA ILE A 415 22.49 15.57 -18.25
C ILE A 415 23.81 15.20 -17.56
N GLU A 416 24.26 13.95 -17.64
CA GLU A 416 25.52 13.48 -17.04
C GLU A 416 26.74 14.19 -17.66
N ASN A 417 26.72 14.39 -18.98
CA ASN A 417 27.75 15.13 -19.71
C ASN A 417 27.76 16.64 -19.39
N HIS A 418 26.61 17.24 -19.04
CA HIS A 418 26.50 18.69 -18.74
C HIS A 418 26.61 19.02 -17.24
N LEU A 419 26.35 18.07 -16.33
CA LEU A 419 26.59 18.21 -14.89
C LEU A 419 28.05 17.97 -14.49
N SER A 420 28.82 17.25 -15.32
CA SER A 420 30.25 17.00 -15.08
C SER A 420 31.15 18.22 -15.32
N THR A 421 30.60 19.32 -15.84
CA THR A 421 31.28 20.62 -15.87
C THR A 421 30.83 21.48 -14.70
N PRO A 422 31.67 21.73 -13.67
CA PRO A 422 31.27 22.55 -12.53
C PRO A 422 31.25 24.02 -12.94
N SER A 423 30.05 24.56 -13.19
CA SER A 423 29.84 26.01 -13.24
C SER A 423 29.29 26.49 -11.89
N PRO A 424 29.93 27.47 -11.23
CA PRO A 424 29.54 27.91 -9.90
C PRO A 424 28.36 28.86 -9.99
N GLY A 425 27.15 28.33 -9.90
CA GLY A 425 25.93 29.14 -9.84
C GLY A 425 24.74 28.26 -9.52
N GLY A 426 24.30 28.30 -8.26
CA GLY A 426 23.19 27.51 -7.74
C GLY A 426 21.87 27.81 -8.45
N GLY A 427 21.47 26.92 -9.35
CA GLY A 427 20.11 26.78 -9.85
C GLY A 427 19.81 25.29 -9.88
N LYS A 428 18.70 24.88 -9.26
CA LYS A 428 18.24 23.49 -9.27
C LYS A 428 18.22 22.99 -10.72
N SER A 429 19.04 21.99 -11.00
CA SER A 429 19.27 21.48 -12.34
C SER A 429 17.95 20.99 -12.93
N ILE A 430 17.66 21.42 -14.16
CA ILE A 430 16.55 20.96 -15.00
C ILE A 430 16.48 19.41 -15.06
N GLY A 431 17.57 18.71 -14.76
CA GLY A 431 17.62 17.25 -14.66
C GLY A 431 16.74 16.63 -13.56
N GLU A 432 16.55 17.30 -12.41
CA GLU A 432 15.70 16.77 -11.33
C GLU A 432 14.21 16.81 -11.71
N LEU A 433 13.81 17.87 -12.43
CA LEU A 433 12.44 18.02 -12.95
C LEU A 433 12.14 16.99 -14.05
N TRP A 434 13.13 16.64 -14.87
CA TRP A 434 12.96 15.67 -15.95
C TRP A 434 12.94 14.21 -15.47
N LEU A 435 13.74 13.85 -14.46
CA LEU A 435 13.65 12.54 -13.81
C LEU A 435 12.28 12.33 -13.15
N SER A 436 11.76 13.36 -12.46
CA SER A 436 10.43 13.33 -11.87
C SER A 436 9.32 13.21 -12.92
N TYR A 437 9.50 13.80 -14.10
CA TYR A 437 8.53 13.72 -15.19
C TYR A 437 8.57 12.37 -15.94
N SER A 438 9.75 11.79 -16.17
CA SER A 438 9.88 10.47 -16.79
C SER A 438 9.31 9.34 -15.93
N GLN A 439 9.39 9.46 -14.60
CA GLN A 439 8.84 8.47 -13.68
C GLN A 439 7.30 8.53 -13.59
N CYS A 440 6.69 9.60 -14.12
CA CYS A 440 5.25 9.86 -14.10
C CYS A 440 4.55 9.55 -15.43
N VAL A 441 5.30 9.37 -16.53
CA VAL A 441 4.74 9.31 -17.90
C VAL A 441 4.79 7.91 -18.53
N ILE A 442 5.41 6.90 -17.90
CA ILE A 442 5.51 5.53 -18.47
C ILE A 442 4.96 4.48 -17.52
#